data_AF-A0A3N5LT28-F1
#
_entry.id   AF-A0A3N5LT28-F1
#
_cell.length_a   1.000
_cell.length_b   1.000
_cell.length_c   1.000
_cell.angle_alpha   90.00
_cell.angle_beta   90.00
_cell.angle_gamma   90.00
#
_symmetry.space_group_name_H-M   'P 1'
#
loop_
_entity.id
_entity.type
_entity.pdbx_description
1 polymer ?
#
loop_
_entity_poly.entity_id
_entity_poly.type
_entity_poly.pdbx_seq_one_letter_code
_entity_poly.pdbx_strand_id
1 'polypeptide(L)'
;MTKPIRVISTGTAVGIAAAVDALQPSLMPTPPIDRGIAAGASWVTAGLTARLIDGTVAGVAHRLGVPPLAARAAAAGVGTAAALGLRARPDESLGRAAGRTAGIVTIGSVAVGAAVAGLRAGAERLPAARVVAPAIALTATGVVVGLGVRSRLARYEADGTPPPEIGSVAKSLGVAAGMAAALSALLAGERAAVGAVAGRSPSTARRLVATTAGHGALLGAVAAAGWYGLRAFIAKVEAGNNGVEEAYADPPKLPTVGAGPGSRVPFETLGRQGRRFLLETTPTARITEVMGEEARAEPIRLYIGYRSAATLEERVEMAVEEIRRTSALERSLLVVASPAGTGYVNYIAAEAAEYMARGDVACISIQYGMRPSLLSADRLTPGGQHHRALLEAIAAERARTGARPRIVLYGESLGAHTSQDAFLHRGTAAFDELGIAGALYVGTPYRSEWKEQVFREQRPDVDRAIFARFDSIADVRALDPGARERLRIFFLDHHNDPVTRFGIDLAAQRPAWLGTVAERPPTVSTTQRWTPLVTFWQTLIDTKNAATVIPGRFDATGHDYRADLAEMVRAAYGFGDVSPEQMAAIEERLRRSEMERAEKLSAG
;
A
#
# COMPACT_ATOMS: atom_id res chain seq x y z
N MET A 1 24.54 39.85 27.76
CA MET A 1 24.67 38.52 27.10
C MET A 1 23.93 38.55 25.78
N THR A 2 24.65 38.48 24.66
CA THR A 2 24.11 38.59 23.29
C THR A 2 23.56 37.24 22.80
N LYS A 3 22.30 37.20 22.32
CA LYS A 3 21.70 35.98 21.74
C LYS A 3 22.53 35.49 20.55
N PRO A 4 22.83 34.18 20.45
CA PRO A 4 23.60 33.62 19.33
C PRO A 4 22.86 33.80 18.00
N ILE A 5 23.63 34.02 16.92
CA ILE A 5 23.11 34.17 15.56
C ILE A 5 22.44 32.84 15.13
N ARG A 6 21.16 32.88 14.75
CA ARG A 6 20.42 31.70 14.28
C ARG A 6 20.76 31.39 12.82
N VAL A 7 21.85 30.67 12.61
CA VAL A 7 22.18 30.03 11.33
C VAL A 7 21.28 28.81 11.12
N ILE A 8 20.89 28.54 9.87
CA ILE A 8 20.13 27.34 9.50
C ILE A 8 20.92 26.10 9.93
N SER A 9 20.29 25.19 10.69
CA SER A 9 20.95 23.95 11.13
C SER A 9 21.14 22.96 9.98
N THR A 10 22.14 22.08 10.06
CA THR A 10 22.38 20.97 9.11
C THR A 10 21.09 20.21 8.79
N GLY A 11 20.34 19.80 9.81
CA GLY A 11 19.08 19.09 9.59
C GLY A 11 17.94 19.94 9.03
N THR A 12 17.95 21.26 9.22
CA THR A 12 17.00 22.13 8.52
C THR A 12 17.30 22.14 7.02
N ALA A 13 18.57 22.28 6.63
CA ALA A 13 18.97 22.28 5.23
C ALA A 13 18.71 20.92 4.54
N VAL A 14 19.09 19.80 5.18
CA VAL A 14 18.78 18.46 4.67
C VAL A 14 17.27 18.22 4.59
N GLY A 15 16.51 18.67 5.60
CA GLY A 15 15.07 18.57 5.59
C GLY A 15 14.40 19.34 4.45
N ILE A 16 14.85 20.57 4.16
CA ILE A 16 14.35 21.35 3.02
C ILE A 16 14.67 20.62 1.70
N ALA A 17 15.89 20.11 1.54
CA ALA A 17 16.27 19.36 0.34
C ALA A 17 15.38 18.11 0.14
N ALA A 18 15.11 17.36 1.22
CA ALA A 18 14.20 16.22 1.20
C ALA A 18 12.74 16.61 0.90
N ALA A 19 12.26 17.75 1.41
CA ALA A 19 10.93 18.27 1.13
C ALA A 19 10.78 18.63 -0.36
N VAL A 20 11.78 19.31 -0.92
CA VAL A 20 11.83 19.61 -2.35
C VAL A 20 11.88 18.31 -3.13
N ASP A 21 12.69 17.35 -2.70
CA ASP A 21 12.80 16.08 -3.40
C ASP A 21 11.46 15.30 -3.43
N ALA A 22 10.68 15.35 -2.36
CA ALA A 22 9.35 14.74 -2.29
C ALA A 22 8.31 15.33 -3.27
N LEU A 23 8.59 16.48 -3.89
CA LEU A 23 7.69 17.10 -4.89
C LEU A 23 7.81 16.51 -6.31
N GLN A 24 8.72 15.54 -6.54
CA GLN A 24 8.77 14.84 -7.83
C GLN A 24 7.49 14.01 -8.04
N PRO A 25 7.06 13.79 -9.29
CA PRO A 25 6.09 12.77 -9.62
C PRO A 25 6.47 11.43 -9.01
N SER A 26 5.44 10.67 -8.63
CA SER A 26 5.58 9.34 -8.05
C SER A 26 4.64 8.39 -8.80
N LEU A 27 4.18 7.31 -8.18
CA LEU A 27 3.35 6.30 -8.82
C LEU A 27 1.94 6.81 -9.14
N MET A 28 1.41 7.72 -8.32
CA MET A 28 0.06 8.28 -8.48
C MET A 28 0.09 9.80 -8.68
N PRO A 29 -0.87 10.37 -9.43
CA PRO A 29 -1.17 11.79 -9.36
C PRO A 29 -1.49 12.20 -7.92
N THR A 30 -0.65 13.06 -7.33
CA THR A 30 -0.79 13.47 -5.93
C THR A 30 -1.42 14.86 -5.83
N PRO A 31 -2.56 15.04 -5.13
CA PRO A 31 -3.10 16.35 -4.83
C PRO A 31 -2.10 17.23 -4.06
N PRO A 32 -2.16 18.58 -4.18
CA PRO A 32 -1.18 19.47 -3.55
C PRO A 32 -1.06 19.31 -2.04
N ILE A 33 -2.16 19.04 -1.35
CA ILE A 33 -2.17 18.85 0.11
C ILE A 33 -1.39 17.59 0.49
N ASP A 34 -1.69 16.47 -0.18
CA ASP A 34 -1.07 15.18 0.08
C ASP A 34 0.42 15.19 -0.28
N ARG A 35 0.78 15.85 -1.39
CA ARG A 35 2.17 16.10 -1.76
C ARG A 35 2.89 16.93 -0.69
N GLY A 36 2.20 17.92 -0.12
CA GLY A 36 2.69 18.71 1.00
C GLY A 36 2.90 17.89 2.28
N ILE A 37 2.03 16.91 2.55
CA ILE A 37 2.19 15.97 3.67
C ILE A 37 3.42 15.08 3.44
N ALA A 38 3.57 14.50 2.26
CA ALA A 38 4.75 13.70 1.90
C ALA A 38 6.05 14.52 2.04
N ALA A 39 6.05 15.76 1.57
CA ALA A 39 7.18 16.69 1.70
C ALA A 39 7.47 17.08 3.16
N GLY A 40 6.44 17.32 3.97
CA GLY A 40 6.59 17.61 5.40
C GLY A 40 7.16 16.40 6.17
N ALA A 41 6.64 15.20 5.94
CA ALA A 41 7.15 13.98 6.57
C ALA A 41 8.60 13.66 6.15
N SER A 42 8.91 13.88 4.87
CA SER A 42 10.27 13.77 4.32
C SER A 42 11.23 14.77 4.96
N TRP A 43 10.81 16.04 5.11
CA TRP A 43 11.59 17.04 5.84
C TRP A 43 11.92 16.55 7.25
N VAL A 44 10.87 16.20 8.00
CA VAL A 44 10.98 15.82 9.41
C VAL A 44 11.96 14.66 9.59
N THR A 45 11.75 13.57 8.84
CA THR A 45 12.54 12.34 9.00
C THR A 45 13.99 12.53 8.54
N ALA A 46 14.23 13.14 7.38
CA ALA A 46 15.59 13.40 6.89
C ALA A 46 16.32 14.43 7.77
N GLY A 47 15.63 15.48 8.23
CA GLY A 47 16.18 16.51 9.07
C GLY A 47 16.55 16.04 10.48
N LEU A 48 15.73 15.18 11.09
CA LEU A 48 16.06 14.53 12.36
C LEU A 48 17.27 13.59 12.21
N THR A 49 17.30 12.80 11.14
CA THR A 49 18.42 11.89 10.83
C THR A 49 19.74 12.67 10.69
N ALA A 50 19.74 13.75 9.92
CA ALA A 50 20.92 14.60 9.74
C ALA A 50 21.37 15.29 11.05
N ARG A 51 20.43 15.68 11.93
CA ARG A 51 20.78 16.22 13.26
C ARG A 51 21.45 15.18 14.15
N LEU A 52 20.95 13.95 14.13
CA LEU A 52 21.55 12.85 14.89
C LEU A 52 22.97 12.55 14.41
N ILE A 53 23.18 12.51 13.09
CA ILE A 53 24.51 12.30 12.50
C ILE A 53 25.46 13.44 12.87
N ASP A 54 25.09 14.69 12.60
CA ASP A 54 25.96 15.86 12.86
C ASP A 54 26.25 16.01 14.37
N GLY A 55 25.25 15.75 15.23
CA GLY A 55 25.42 15.75 16.69
C GLY A 55 26.36 14.64 17.19
N THR A 56 26.26 13.44 16.61
CA THR A 56 27.16 12.31 16.93
C THR A 56 28.60 12.63 16.51
N VAL A 57 28.79 13.13 15.28
CA VAL A 57 30.11 13.53 14.76
C VAL A 57 30.72 14.64 15.61
N ALA A 58 29.95 15.66 15.98
CA ALA A 58 30.41 16.73 16.85
C ALA A 58 30.77 16.23 18.27
N GLY A 59 29.97 15.32 18.82
CA GLY A 59 30.24 14.70 20.13
C GLY A 59 31.52 13.86 20.12
N VAL A 60 31.75 13.08 19.06
CA VAL A 60 33.00 12.34 18.86
C VAL A 60 34.19 13.29 18.71
N ALA A 61 34.04 14.34 17.91
CA ALA A 61 35.09 15.36 17.73
C ALA A 61 35.53 15.96 19.07
N HIS A 62 34.55 16.34 19.89
CA HIS A 62 34.80 16.89 21.23
C HIS A 62 35.50 15.89 22.14
N ARG A 63 35.07 14.62 22.17
CA ARG A 63 35.67 13.58 23.02
C ARG A 63 37.12 13.26 22.63
N LEU A 64 37.42 13.30 21.33
CA LEU A 64 38.74 12.99 20.80
C LEU A 64 39.66 14.22 20.70
N GLY A 65 39.16 15.42 21.02
CA GLY A 65 39.93 16.66 20.90
C GLY A 65 40.31 17.03 19.46
N VAL A 66 39.58 16.49 18.46
CA VAL A 66 39.88 16.73 17.03
C VAL A 66 39.03 17.87 16.47
N PRO A 67 39.53 18.61 15.45
CA PRO A 67 38.75 19.63 14.79
C PRO A 67 37.43 19.06 14.22
N PRO A 68 36.28 19.75 14.35
CA PRO A 68 35.00 19.27 13.84
C PRO A 68 35.01 18.97 12.34
N LEU A 69 35.84 19.67 11.56
CA LEU A 69 36.01 19.40 10.13
C LEU A 69 36.72 18.05 9.88
N ALA A 70 37.73 17.72 10.68
CA ALA A 70 38.44 16.44 10.58
C ALA A 70 37.51 15.28 10.96
N ALA A 71 36.70 15.43 12.01
CA ALA A 71 35.70 14.44 12.38
C ALA A 71 34.63 14.23 11.29
N ARG A 72 34.19 15.31 10.63
CA ARG A 72 33.27 15.22 9.47
C ARG A 72 33.91 14.53 8.27
N ALA A 73 35.18 14.81 7.98
CA ALA A 73 35.92 14.13 6.91
C ALA A 73 36.08 12.64 7.20
N ALA A 74 36.40 12.27 8.44
CA ALA A 74 36.46 10.86 8.87
C ALA A 74 35.10 10.17 8.74
N ALA A 75 34.02 10.82 9.18
CA ALA A 75 32.65 10.31 9.04
C ALA A 75 32.24 10.16 7.56
N ALA A 76 32.63 11.10 6.69
CA ALA A 76 32.46 10.98 5.24
C ALA A 76 33.22 9.78 4.68
N GLY A 77 34.46 9.55 5.13
CA GLY A 77 35.27 8.40 4.74
C GLY A 77 34.63 7.07 5.14
N VAL A 78 34.15 6.95 6.37
CA VAL A 78 33.39 5.77 6.85
C VAL A 78 32.11 5.60 6.03
N GLY A 79 31.37 6.68 5.77
CA GLY A 79 30.17 6.65 4.95
C GLY A 79 30.44 6.18 3.52
N THR A 80 31.53 6.63 2.90
CA THR A 80 31.97 6.20 1.58
C THR A 80 32.40 4.74 1.58
N ALA A 81 33.15 4.29 2.60
CA ALA A 81 33.53 2.89 2.74
C ALA A 81 32.30 1.99 2.88
N ALA A 82 31.29 2.41 3.66
CA ALA A 82 30.02 1.70 3.77
C ALA A 82 29.26 1.68 2.43
N ALA A 83 29.15 2.82 1.74
CA ALA A 83 28.44 2.92 0.47
C ALA A 83 29.10 2.06 -0.64
N LEU A 84 30.43 2.03 -0.70
CA LEU A 84 31.20 1.28 -1.69
C LEU A 84 31.40 -0.19 -1.33
N GLY A 85 31.53 -0.54 -0.05
CA GLY A 85 31.70 -1.92 0.43
C GLY A 85 30.37 -2.69 0.51
N LEU A 86 29.27 -1.98 0.75
CA LEU A 86 27.92 -2.54 0.80
C LEU A 86 27.16 -2.34 -0.52
N ARG A 87 27.84 -2.50 -1.68
CA ARG A 87 27.19 -2.36 -3.01
C ARG A 87 25.89 -3.15 -3.06
N ALA A 88 24.87 -2.54 -3.68
CA ALA A 88 23.56 -3.13 -3.86
C ALA A 88 23.66 -4.45 -4.63
N ARG A 89 22.89 -5.45 -4.21
CA ARG A 89 22.77 -6.75 -4.87
C ARG A 89 21.28 -7.10 -5.03
N PRO A 90 20.92 -7.87 -6.07
CA PRO A 90 19.64 -8.56 -6.07
C PRO A 90 19.49 -9.35 -4.75
N ASP A 91 18.31 -9.23 -4.13
CA ASP A 91 17.95 -9.95 -2.90
C ASP A 91 18.84 -9.70 -1.66
N GLU A 92 19.45 -8.52 -1.58
CA GLU A 92 20.18 -8.13 -0.36
C GLU A 92 19.27 -8.02 0.87
N SER A 93 19.80 -8.36 2.06
CA SER A 93 19.07 -8.16 3.30
C SER A 93 18.84 -6.68 3.60
N LEU A 94 17.71 -6.37 4.24
CA LEU A 94 17.38 -5.00 4.63
C LEU A 94 18.46 -4.36 5.52
N GLY A 95 19.12 -5.14 6.37
CA GLY A 95 20.23 -4.66 7.21
C GLY A 95 21.43 -4.18 6.37
N ARG A 96 21.76 -4.89 5.29
CA ARG A 96 22.83 -4.49 4.37
C ARG A 96 22.45 -3.23 3.60
N ALA A 97 21.23 -3.17 3.07
CA ALA A 97 20.72 -1.99 2.38
C ALA A 97 20.69 -0.77 3.31
N ALA A 98 20.24 -0.95 4.55
CA ALA A 98 20.24 0.08 5.59
C ALA A 98 21.67 0.56 5.92
N GLY A 99 22.65 -0.35 6.03
CA GLY A 99 24.05 0.02 6.22
C GLY A 99 24.61 0.87 5.07
N ARG A 100 24.36 0.46 3.81
CA ARG A 100 24.73 1.24 2.62
C ARG A 100 24.10 2.63 2.65
N THR A 101 22.80 2.69 2.94
CA THR A 101 22.03 3.93 2.94
C THR A 101 22.39 4.85 4.09
N ALA A 102 22.69 4.31 5.27
CA ALA A 102 23.25 5.07 6.37
C ALA A 102 24.59 5.73 5.96
N GLY A 103 25.43 5.04 5.19
CA GLY A 103 26.64 5.63 4.61
C GLY A 103 26.34 6.80 3.66
N ILE A 104 25.42 6.62 2.72
CA ILE A 104 25.00 7.66 1.75
C ILE A 104 24.42 8.89 2.47
N VAL A 105 23.50 8.69 3.41
CA VAL A 105 22.88 9.76 4.20
C VAL A 105 23.93 10.46 5.08
N THR A 106 24.92 9.72 5.60
CA THR A 106 26.05 10.29 6.34
C THR A 106 26.86 11.23 5.47
N ILE A 107 27.29 10.81 4.27
CA ILE A 107 28.06 11.63 3.33
C ILE A 107 27.32 12.94 3.03
N GLY A 108 26.03 12.85 2.67
CA GLY A 108 25.21 14.04 2.39
C GLY A 108 25.08 14.96 3.59
N SER A 109 24.82 14.41 4.78
CA SER A 109 24.64 15.19 6.01
C SER A 109 25.91 15.89 6.44
N VAL A 110 27.07 15.24 6.39
CA VAL A 110 28.35 15.86 6.77
C VAL A 110 28.83 16.87 5.74
N ALA A 111 28.55 16.67 4.44
CA ALA A 111 28.83 17.66 3.40
C ALA A 111 28.02 18.95 3.62
N VAL A 112 26.71 18.82 3.86
CA VAL A 112 25.85 19.96 4.22
C VAL A 112 26.31 20.60 5.53
N GLY A 113 26.64 19.80 6.55
CA GLY A 113 27.12 20.30 7.84
C GLY A 113 28.44 21.05 7.73
N ALA A 114 29.37 20.58 6.90
CA ALA A 114 30.63 21.26 6.61
C ALA A 114 30.40 22.59 5.88
N ALA A 115 29.49 22.62 4.89
CA ALA A 115 29.11 23.85 4.19
C ALA A 115 28.50 24.88 5.17
N VAL A 116 27.53 24.45 5.99
CA VAL A 116 26.90 25.31 7.02
C VAL A 116 27.94 25.82 8.02
N ALA A 117 28.86 24.97 8.48
CA ALA A 117 29.93 25.37 9.40
C ALA A 117 30.92 26.35 8.77
N GLY A 118 31.32 26.12 7.50
CA GLY A 118 32.22 27.02 6.77
C GLY A 118 31.59 28.40 6.54
N LEU A 119 30.32 28.44 6.16
CA LEU A 119 29.56 29.69 6.00
C LEU A 119 29.45 30.44 7.32
N ARG A 120 29.19 29.73 8.43
CA ARG A 120 29.16 30.32 9.76
C ARG A 120 30.52 30.92 10.15
N ALA A 121 31.61 30.17 9.97
CA ALA A 121 32.95 30.65 10.26
C ALA A 121 33.36 31.84 9.38
N GLY A 122 32.96 31.86 8.11
CA GLY A 122 33.16 33.00 7.22
C GLY A 122 32.36 34.23 7.66
N ALA A 123 31.09 34.04 8.04
CA ALA A 123 30.25 35.13 8.49
C ALA A 123 30.69 35.73 9.84
N GLU A 124 31.22 34.91 10.75
CA GLU A 124 31.79 35.37 12.03
C GLU A 124 33.03 36.28 11.85
N ARG A 125 33.69 36.26 10.69
CA ARG A 125 34.80 37.17 10.34
C ARG A 125 34.36 38.53 9.81
N LEU A 126 33.07 38.74 9.56
CA LEU A 126 32.55 40.01 9.04
C LEU A 126 32.09 40.94 10.18
N PRO A 127 32.38 42.26 10.12
CA PRO A 127 31.97 43.21 11.17
C PRO A 127 30.45 43.33 11.34
N ALA A 128 29.65 42.90 10.34
CA ALA A 128 28.19 42.85 10.36
C ALA A 128 27.60 41.43 10.52
N ALA A 129 28.37 40.48 11.07
CA ALA A 129 28.04 39.04 11.16
C ALA A 129 26.60 38.72 11.59
N ARG A 130 26.01 39.52 12.49
CA ARG A 130 24.66 39.30 13.03
C ARG A 130 23.53 39.47 12.00
N VAL A 131 23.73 40.33 11.01
CA VAL A 131 22.77 40.58 9.91
C VAL A 131 23.10 39.71 8.71
N VAL A 132 24.39 39.48 8.46
CA VAL A 132 24.87 38.82 7.23
C VAL A 132 24.88 37.30 7.33
N ALA A 133 25.18 36.69 8.48
CA ALA A 133 25.23 35.22 8.59
C ALA A 133 23.89 34.50 8.32
N PRO A 134 22.73 35.00 8.79
CA PRO A 134 21.43 34.44 8.43
C PRO A 134 21.18 34.53 6.92
N ALA A 135 21.54 35.67 6.31
CA ALA A 135 21.40 35.88 4.87
C ALA A 135 22.28 34.91 4.06
N ILE A 136 23.56 34.76 4.43
CA ILE A 136 24.48 33.80 3.79
C ILE A 136 23.97 32.36 3.91
N ALA A 137 23.50 31.96 5.09
CA ALA A 137 22.97 30.61 5.29
C ALA A 137 21.69 30.35 4.48
N LEU A 138 20.82 31.36 4.38
CA LEU A 138 19.65 31.34 3.53
C LEU A 138 20.04 31.25 2.04
N THR A 139 21.05 32.01 1.61
CA THR A 139 21.59 31.96 0.24
C THR A 139 22.15 30.59 -0.09
N ALA A 140 22.98 30.00 0.76
CA ALA A 140 23.55 28.67 0.51
C ALA A 140 22.49 27.57 0.48
N THR A 141 21.50 27.64 1.38
CA THR A 141 20.33 26.75 1.34
C THR A 141 19.56 26.96 0.03
N GLY A 142 19.36 28.21 -0.38
CA GLY A 142 18.74 28.60 -1.64
C GLY A 142 19.50 28.10 -2.86
N VAL A 143 20.83 28.06 -2.83
CA VAL A 143 21.67 27.50 -3.90
C VAL A 143 21.51 25.99 -3.98
N VAL A 144 21.57 25.26 -2.85
CA VAL A 144 21.37 23.79 -2.83
C VAL A 144 19.97 23.43 -3.33
N VAL A 145 18.95 24.14 -2.84
CA VAL A 145 17.56 23.99 -3.30
C VAL A 145 17.44 24.33 -4.78
N GLY A 146 18.01 25.45 -5.22
CA GLY A 146 17.98 25.92 -6.61
C GLY A 146 18.67 24.96 -7.57
N LEU A 147 19.80 24.36 -7.18
CA LEU A 147 20.47 23.31 -7.96
C LEU A 147 19.61 22.05 -8.05
N GLY A 148 18.93 21.65 -6.97
CA GLY A 148 17.99 20.54 -6.95
C GLY A 148 16.79 20.78 -7.86
N VAL A 149 16.20 21.97 -7.78
CA VAL A 149 15.08 22.41 -8.64
C VAL A 149 15.52 22.44 -10.11
N ARG A 150 16.69 23.02 -10.42
CA ARG A 150 17.23 23.06 -11.79
C ARG A 150 17.47 21.66 -12.35
N SER A 151 18.08 20.77 -11.56
CA SER A 151 18.29 19.36 -11.92
C SER A 151 16.97 18.64 -12.21
N ARG A 152 15.89 19.01 -11.52
CA ARG A 152 14.55 18.47 -11.78
C ARG A 152 13.93 19.05 -13.05
N LEU A 153 13.97 20.37 -13.23
CA LEU A 153 13.46 21.02 -14.44
C LEU A 153 14.14 20.46 -15.69
N ALA A 154 15.47 20.26 -15.64
CA ALA A 154 16.21 19.64 -16.73
C ALA A 154 15.76 18.19 -17.03
N ARG A 155 15.32 17.44 -16.02
CA ARG A 155 14.78 16.08 -16.21
C ARG A 155 13.38 16.10 -16.83
N TYR A 156 12.53 17.03 -16.40
CA TYR A 156 11.22 17.23 -17.01
C TYR A 156 11.36 17.60 -18.49
N GLU A 157 12.27 18.52 -18.79
CA GLU A 157 12.57 18.93 -20.16
C GLU A 157 13.11 17.76 -21.01
N ALA A 158 14.09 17.01 -20.48
CA ALA A 158 14.65 15.86 -21.18
C ALA A 158 13.65 14.72 -21.46
N ASP A 159 12.62 14.61 -20.62
CA ASP A 159 11.59 13.58 -20.69
C ASP A 159 10.30 14.05 -21.40
N GLY A 160 10.19 15.35 -21.71
CA GLY A 160 8.95 15.94 -22.24
C GLY A 160 7.79 16.02 -21.24
N THR A 161 8.02 15.69 -19.97
CA THR A 161 7.00 15.78 -18.91
C THR A 161 6.85 17.24 -18.46
N PRO A 162 5.64 17.82 -18.45
CA PRO A 162 5.46 19.20 -17.99
C PRO A 162 5.76 19.33 -16.49
N PRO A 163 6.43 20.42 -16.05
CA PRO A 163 6.63 20.68 -14.64
C PRO A 163 5.28 20.92 -13.93
N PRO A 164 5.18 20.62 -12.62
CA PRO A 164 3.98 20.88 -11.86
C PRO A 164 3.70 22.39 -11.76
N GLU A 165 2.42 22.75 -11.76
CA GLU A 165 1.99 24.15 -11.62
C GLU A 165 2.55 24.82 -10.37
N ILE A 166 2.97 26.09 -10.50
CA ILE A 166 3.59 26.86 -9.42
C ILE A 166 2.65 26.97 -8.21
N GLY A 167 1.35 27.21 -8.42
CA GLY A 167 0.36 27.28 -7.35
C GLY A 167 0.24 25.98 -6.55
N SER A 168 0.26 24.84 -7.25
CA SER A 168 0.26 23.49 -6.65
C SER A 168 1.52 23.25 -5.80
N VAL A 169 2.69 23.64 -6.32
CA VAL A 169 3.97 23.57 -5.61
C VAL A 169 3.96 24.45 -4.37
N ALA A 170 3.51 25.71 -4.49
CA ALA A 170 3.45 26.66 -3.37
C ALA A 170 2.54 26.16 -2.24
N LYS A 171 1.35 25.62 -2.58
CA LYS A 171 0.44 25.01 -1.60
C LYS A 171 1.07 23.81 -0.89
N SER A 172 1.76 22.93 -1.65
CA SER A 172 2.47 21.77 -1.09
C SER A 172 3.56 22.20 -0.10
N LEU A 173 4.37 23.20 -0.48
CA LEU A 173 5.42 23.75 0.38
C LEU A 173 4.87 24.44 1.63
N GLY A 174 3.71 25.11 1.52
CA GLY A 174 3.02 25.70 2.66
C GLY A 174 2.62 24.65 3.71
N VAL A 175 2.04 23.53 3.29
CA VAL A 175 1.71 22.40 4.18
C VAL A 175 2.97 21.81 4.82
N ALA A 176 4.01 21.56 4.03
CA ALA A 176 5.29 21.03 4.52
C ALA A 176 5.94 21.94 5.56
N ALA A 177 5.95 23.26 5.32
CA ALA A 177 6.45 24.26 6.26
C ALA A 177 5.64 24.29 7.56
N GLY A 178 4.31 24.17 7.48
CA GLY A 178 3.44 24.05 8.66
C GLY A 178 3.78 22.84 9.53
N MET A 179 3.96 21.67 8.92
CA MET A 179 4.38 20.45 9.64
C MET A 179 5.76 20.60 10.28
N ALA A 180 6.73 21.16 9.55
CA ALA A 180 8.07 21.40 10.08
C ALA A 180 8.07 22.40 11.25
N ALA A 181 7.21 23.42 11.19
CA ALA A 181 7.02 24.39 12.26
C ALA A 181 6.39 23.74 13.50
N ALA A 182 5.36 22.91 13.33
CA ALA A 182 4.71 22.18 14.42
C ALA A 182 5.70 21.27 15.16
N LEU A 183 6.50 20.47 14.43
CA LEU A 183 7.54 19.66 15.06
C LEU A 183 8.61 20.49 15.75
N SER A 184 9.03 21.59 15.12
CA SER A 184 10.04 22.49 15.72
C SER A 184 9.53 23.11 17.02
N ALA A 185 8.24 23.44 17.10
CA ALA A 185 7.58 23.92 18.32
C ALA A 185 7.56 22.84 19.41
N LEU A 186 7.23 21.58 19.06
CA LEU A 186 7.26 20.46 20.01
C LEU A 186 8.66 20.24 20.60
N LEU A 187 9.69 20.20 19.75
CA LEU A 187 11.08 20.04 20.19
C LEU A 187 11.58 21.24 21.00
N ALA A 188 11.12 22.45 20.68
CA ALA A 188 11.44 23.64 21.47
C ALA A 188 10.77 23.62 22.85
N GLY A 189 9.50 23.18 22.90
CA GLY A 189 8.76 22.97 24.14
C GLY A 189 9.42 21.94 25.05
N GLU A 190 9.83 20.80 24.50
CA GLU A 190 10.61 19.78 25.21
C GLU A 190 11.89 20.36 25.81
N ARG A 191 12.71 21.06 25.01
CA ARG A 191 13.95 21.67 25.49
C ARG A 191 13.72 22.72 26.57
N ALA A 192 12.65 23.50 26.46
CA ALA A 192 12.27 24.48 27.47
C ALA A 192 11.87 23.78 28.78
N ALA A 193 11.09 22.70 28.71
CA ALA A 193 10.69 21.90 29.87
C ALA A 193 11.89 21.24 30.55
N VAL A 194 12.78 20.58 29.78
CA VAL A 194 14.04 20.02 30.29
C VAL A 194 14.90 21.10 30.92
N GLY A 195 15.03 22.27 30.27
CA GLY A 195 15.78 23.41 30.79
C GLY A 195 15.21 23.96 32.11
N ALA A 196 13.88 24.00 32.25
CA ALA A 196 13.23 24.45 33.48
C ALA A 196 13.47 23.48 34.66
N VAL A 197 13.47 22.18 34.40
CA VAL A 197 13.66 21.12 35.42
C VAL A 197 15.14 20.94 35.77
N ALA A 198 16.03 20.98 34.77
CA ALA A 198 17.44 20.61 34.91
C ALA A 198 18.41 21.80 34.98
N GLY A 199 17.99 22.99 34.52
CA GLY A 199 18.85 24.15 34.33
C GLY A 199 19.44 24.74 35.60
N ARG A 200 18.90 24.38 36.78
CA ARG A 200 19.42 24.80 38.09
C ARG A 200 20.29 23.76 38.78
N SER A 201 20.43 22.55 38.23
CA SER A 201 21.20 21.49 38.86
C SER A 201 22.68 21.58 38.48
N PRO A 202 23.62 21.61 39.45
CA PRO A 202 25.05 21.62 39.17
C PRO A 202 25.57 20.27 38.66
N SER A 203 24.86 19.16 38.96
CA SER A 203 25.30 17.81 38.60
C SER A 203 25.02 17.46 37.14
N THR A 204 26.06 17.10 36.40
CA THR A 204 25.97 16.62 35.01
C THR A 204 25.12 15.36 34.88
N ALA A 205 25.17 14.46 35.86
CA ALA A 205 24.33 13.26 35.90
C ALA A 205 22.83 13.58 35.92
N ARG A 206 22.40 14.54 36.77
CA ARG A 206 20.97 14.93 36.87
C ARG A 206 20.48 15.67 35.63
N ARG A 207 21.36 16.43 34.96
CA ARG A 207 21.07 17.03 33.65
C ARG A 207 20.90 15.98 32.56
N LEU A 208 21.77 14.96 32.54
CA LEU A 208 21.64 13.83 31.62
C LEU A 208 20.33 13.09 31.85
N VAL A 209 20.04 12.70 33.11
CA VAL A 209 18.79 12.02 33.49
C VAL A 209 17.55 12.84 33.10
N ALA A 210 17.52 14.14 33.40
CA ALA A 210 16.39 15.00 33.06
C ALA A 210 16.22 15.19 31.54
N THR A 211 17.32 15.23 30.79
CA THR A 211 17.27 15.33 29.32
C THR A 211 16.77 14.02 28.71
N THR A 212 17.30 12.88 29.16
CA THR A 212 16.83 11.55 28.72
C THR A 212 15.37 11.31 29.10
N ALA A 213 14.96 11.72 30.30
CA ALA A 213 13.56 11.63 30.74
C ALA A 213 12.64 12.54 29.93
N GLY A 214 13.06 13.78 29.63
CA GLY A 214 12.30 14.70 28.77
C GLY A 214 12.14 14.19 27.35
N HIS A 215 13.20 13.63 26.76
CA HIS A 215 13.15 13.03 25.43
C HIS A 215 12.26 11.78 25.42
N GLY A 216 12.39 10.92 26.44
CA GLY A 216 11.52 9.77 26.63
C GLY A 216 10.05 10.17 26.79
N ALA A 217 9.75 11.23 27.54
CA ALA A 217 8.40 11.74 27.71
C ALA A 217 7.82 12.33 26.41
N LEU A 218 8.61 13.11 25.65
CA LEU A 218 8.16 13.62 24.35
C LEU A 218 7.89 12.48 23.37
N LEU A 219 8.85 11.55 23.22
CA LEU A 219 8.70 10.40 22.34
C LEU A 219 7.50 9.55 22.76
N GLY A 220 7.32 9.33 24.06
CA GLY A 220 6.16 8.64 24.62
C GLY A 220 4.85 9.37 24.31
N ALA A 221 4.80 10.69 24.45
CA ALA A 221 3.61 11.49 24.13
C ALA A 221 3.28 11.50 22.63
N VAL A 222 4.30 11.63 21.77
CA VAL A 222 4.12 11.55 20.31
C VAL A 222 3.66 10.16 19.89
N ALA A 223 4.27 9.11 20.44
CA ALA A 223 3.88 7.72 20.19
C ALA A 223 2.46 7.46 20.70
N ALA A 224 2.09 7.95 21.88
CA ALA A 224 0.74 7.81 22.44
C ALA A 224 -0.30 8.57 21.63
N ALA A 225 0.00 9.81 21.20
CA ALA A 225 -0.89 10.59 20.33
C ALA A 225 -1.07 9.92 18.96
N GLY A 226 0.02 9.43 18.37
CA GLY A 226 -0.02 8.65 17.13
C GLY A 226 -0.83 7.36 17.29
N TRP A 227 -0.62 6.62 18.38
CA TRP A 227 -1.37 5.41 18.71
C TRP A 227 -2.86 5.68 18.93
N TYR A 228 -3.20 6.74 19.68
CA TYR A 228 -4.59 7.14 19.90
C TYR A 228 -5.27 7.57 18.60
N GLY A 229 -4.59 8.38 17.78
CA GLY A 229 -5.06 8.77 16.46
C GLY A 229 -5.30 7.57 15.55
N LEU A 230 -4.38 6.61 15.54
CA LEU A 230 -4.51 5.35 14.80
C LEU A 230 -5.71 4.52 15.30
N ARG A 231 -5.85 4.35 16.62
CA ARG A 231 -6.97 3.64 17.24
C ARG A 231 -8.31 4.29 16.92
N ALA A 232 -8.40 5.63 16.99
CA ALA A 232 -9.60 6.37 16.64
C ALA A 232 -9.95 6.22 15.15
N PHE A 233 -8.95 6.23 14.26
CA PHE A 233 -9.14 5.97 12.84
C PHE A 233 -9.63 4.55 12.57
N ILE A 234 -9.01 3.53 13.18
CA ILE A 234 -9.45 2.13 13.07
C ILE A 234 -10.89 1.98 13.55
N ALA A 235 -11.22 2.52 14.73
CA ALA A 235 -12.57 2.46 15.29
C ALA A 235 -13.59 3.16 14.37
N LYS A 236 -13.23 4.29 13.76
CA LYS A 236 -14.08 4.99 12.79
C LYS A 236 -14.36 4.13 11.55
N VAL A 237 -13.35 3.45 11.00
CA VAL A 237 -13.55 2.57 9.84
C VAL A 237 -14.32 1.31 10.22
N GLU A 238 -14.03 0.69 11.36
CA GLU A 238 -14.79 -0.45 11.89
C GLU A 238 -16.27 -0.07 12.10
N ALA A 239 -16.55 1.09 12.70
CA ALA A 239 -17.90 1.60 12.87
C ALA A 239 -18.60 1.84 11.52
N GLY A 240 -17.90 2.45 10.56
CA GLY A 240 -18.41 2.59 9.20
C GLY A 240 -18.75 1.23 8.59
N ASN A 241 -17.88 0.24 8.73
CA ASN A 241 -18.09 -1.09 8.16
C ASN A 241 -19.26 -1.87 8.80
N ASN A 242 -19.67 -1.50 10.00
CA ASN A 242 -20.88 -2.00 10.67
C ASN A 242 -22.14 -1.20 10.34
N GLY A 243 -22.00 -0.04 9.68
CA GLY A 243 -23.14 0.78 9.28
C GLY A 243 -24.03 0.02 8.30
N VAL A 244 -25.33 0.05 8.56
CA VAL A 244 -26.35 -0.41 7.62
C VAL A 244 -26.65 0.75 6.68
N GLU A 245 -26.57 0.49 5.38
CA GLU A 245 -26.96 1.42 4.34
C GLU A 245 -28.42 1.14 4.00
N GLU A 246 -29.24 2.18 3.89
CA GLU A 246 -30.70 2.03 3.69
C GLU A 246 -31.03 1.19 2.45
N ALA A 247 -30.28 1.39 1.36
CA ALA A 247 -30.36 0.59 0.14
C ALA A 247 -30.11 -0.93 0.33
N TYR A 248 -29.52 -1.33 1.46
CA TYR A 248 -29.15 -2.70 1.82
C TYR A 248 -29.68 -3.11 3.20
N ALA A 249 -30.79 -2.50 3.62
CA ALA A 249 -31.38 -2.70 4.95
C ALA A 249 -32.20 -4.00 5.06
N ASP A 250 -32.73 -4.51 3.95
CA ASP A 250 -33.61 -5.67 3.91
C ASP A 250 -32.88 -6.96 3.49
N PRO A 251 -33.26 -8.13 4.03
CA PRO A 251 -32.63 -9.41 3.70
C PRO A 251 -32.91 -9.83 2.24
N PRO A 252 -32.01 -10.64 1.64
CA PRO A 252 -32.24 -11.21 0.31
C PRO A 252 -33.54 -12.02 0.24
N LYS A 253 -34.25 -11.92 -0.89
CA LYS A 253 -35.51 -12.65 -1.12
C LYS A 253 -35.29 -13.99 -1.84
N LEU A 254 -34.10 -14.19 -2.43
CA LEU A 254 -33.78 -15.36 -3.24
C LEU A 254 -33.25 -16.50 -2.37
N PRO A 255 -33.74 -17.74 -2.53
CA PRO A 255 -33.25 -18.90 -1.79
C PRO A 255 -31.81 -19.28 -2.17
N THR A 256 -31.33 -18.87 -3.34
CA THR A 256 -29.95 -19.08 -3.82
C THR A 256 -28.93 -18.15 -3.17
N VAL A 257 -29.39 -17.14 -2.42
CA VAL A 257 -28.53 -16.14 -1.77
C VAL A 257 -28.44 -16.42 -0.27
N GLY A 258 -27.24 -16.30 0.28
CA GLY A 258 -27.00 -16.41 1.72
C GLY A 258 -27.78 -15.35 2.50
N ALA A 259 -28.11 -15.64 3.76
CA ALA A 259 -29.03 -14.83 4.59
C ALA A 259 -30.45 -14.61 4.01
N GLY A 260 -30.79 -15.29 2.89
CA GLY A 260 -32.14 -15.35 2.34
C GLY A 260 -32.98 -16.49 2.94
N PRO A 261 -34.12 -16.85 2.31
CA PRO A 261 -35.01 -17.90 2.80
C PRO A 261 -34.30 -19.23 3.10
N GLY A 262 -34.44 -19.72 4.33
CA GLY A 262 -33.84 -20.97 4.79
C GLY A 262 -32.35 -20.89 5.19
N SER A 263 -31.70 -19.74 5.03
CA SER A 263 -30.30 -19.54 5.44
C SER A 263 -30.14 -19.57 6.95
N ARG A 264 -29.05 -20.18 7.41
CA ARG A 264 -28.64 -20.12 8.83
C ARG A 264 -27.83 -18.89 9.20
N VAL A 265 -27.31 -18.16 8.21
CA VAL A 265 -26.64 -16.88 8.41
C VAL A 265 -27.68 -15.82 8.82
N PRO A 266 -27.62 -15.26 10.04
CA PRO A 266 -28.55 -14.21 10.43
C PRO A 266 -28.16 -12.91 9.73
N PHE A 267 -29.08 -12.29 9.00
CA PHE A 267 -28.81 -11.12 8.16
C PHE A 267 -28.28 -9.92 8.96
N GLU A 268 -28.73 -9.78 10.20
CA GLU A 268 -28.32 -8.72 11.14
C GLU A 268 -26.84 -8.83 11.54
N THR A 269 -26.23 -10.00 11.40
CA THR A 269 -24.80 -10.22 11.70
C THR A 269 -23.88 -9.77 10.58
N LEU A 270 -24.42 -9.50 9.38
CA LEU A 270 -23.66 -9.08 8.22
C LEU A 270 -23.31 -7.60 8.30
N GLY A 271 -22.02 -7.30 8.15
CA GLY A 271 -21.53 -5.94 7.96
C GLY A 271 -21.86 -5.40 6.57
N ARG A 272 -21.55 -4.12 6.35
CA ARG A 272 -21.84 -3.37 5.12
C ARG A 272 -21.46 -4.14 3.85
N GLN A 273 -20.23 -4.65 3.80
CA GLN A 273 -19.70 -5.30 2.59
C GLN A 273 -20.36 -6.65 2.29
N GLY A 274 -20.66 -7.43 3.33
CA GLY A 274 -21.38 -8.71 3.16
C GLY A 274 -22.80 -8.48 2.64
N ARG A 275 -23.50 -7.45 3.15
CA ARG A 275 -24.83 -7.07 2.67
C ARG A 275 -24.81 -6.66 1.20
N ARG A 276 -23.88 -5.76 0.83
CA ARG A 276 -23.66 -5.35 -0.57
C ARG A 276 -23.39 -6.55 -1.46
N PHE A 277 -22.48 -7.44 -1.07
CA PHE A 277 -22.13 -8.61 -1.87
C PHE A 277 -23.34 -9.52 -2.15
N LEU A 278 -24.16 -9.81 -1.13
CA LEU A 278 -25.33 -10.68 -1.30
C LEU A 278 -26.47 -10.00 -2.07
N LEU A 279 -26.80 -8.75 -1.76
CA LEU A 279 -27.94 -8.04 -2.34
C LEU A 279 -27.71 -7.55 -3.78
N GLU A 280 -26.45 -7.55 -4.23
CA GLU A 280 -26.07 -7.20 -5.60
C GLU A 280 -25.91 -8.43 -6.51
N THR A 281 -26.53 -9.56 -6.17
CA THR A 281 -26.56 -10.78 -7.02
C THR A 281 -27.24 -10.46 -8.36
N THR A 282 -26.64 -10.89 -9.48
CA THR A 282 -27.19 -10.59 -10.81
C THR A 282 -28.50 -11.35 -11.06
N PRO A 283 -29.62 -10.68 -11.35
CA PRO A 283 -30.88 -11.37 -11.66
C PRO A 283 -30.79 -12.14 -12.98
N THR A 284 -31.46 -13.29 -13.06
CA THR A 284 -31.51 -14.13 -14.29
C THR A 284 -32.00 -13.35 -15.51
N ALA A 285 -33.04 -12.53 -15.35
CA ALA A 285 -33.55 -11.67 -16.43
C ALA A 285 -32.47 -10.74 -17.02
N ARG A 286 -31.58 -10.22 -16.17
CA ARG A 286 -30.47 -9.36 -16.60
C ARG A 286 -29.36 -10.16 -17.27
N ILE A 287 -29.11 -11.39 -16.82
CA ILE A 287 -28.20 -12.32 -17.50
C ILE A 287 -28.72 -12.61 -18.90
N THR A 288 -30.02 -12.94 -19.03
CA THR A 288 -30.65 -13.21 -20.33
C THR A 288 -30.57 -12.00 -21.26
N GLU A 289 -30.84 -10.80 -20.76
CA GLU A 289 -30.74 -9.55 -21.52
C GLU A 289 -29.32 -9.30 -22.05
N VAL A 290 -28.31 -9.41 -21.18
CA VAL A 290 -26.91 -9.04 -21.51
C VAL A 290 -26.23 -10.09 -22.38
N MET A 291 -26.50 -11.37 -22.11
CA MET A 291 -25.88 -12.47 -22.84
C MET A 291 -26.58 -12.77 -24.17
N GLY A 292 -27.83 -12.29 -24.35
CA GLY A 292 -28.64 -12.56 -25.55
C GLY A 292 -29.10 -14.01 -25.66
N GLU A 293 -29.04 -14.76 -24.56
CA GLU A 293 -29.40 -16.17 -24.46
C GLU A 293 -29.96 -16.46 -23.06
N GLU A 294 -30.79 -17.49 -22.91
CA GLU A 294 -31.41 -17.82 -21.61
C GLU A 294 -30.37 -18.11 -20.52
N ALA A 295 -30.57 -17.53 -19.33
CA ALA A 295 -29.79 -17.87 -18.15
C ALA A 295 -29.95 -19.36 -17.82
N ARG A 296 -28.83 -20.03 -17.56
CA ARG A 296 -28.78 -21.47 -17.24
C ARG A 296 -29.24 -21.76 -15.82
N ALA A 297 -29.00 -20.83 -14.89
CA ALA A 297 -29.43 -20.95 -13.51
C ALA A 297 -29.49 -19.57 -12.83
N GLU A 298 -30.14 -19.52 -11.66
CA GLU A 298 -30.02 -18.37 -10.76
C GLU A 298 -28.66 -18.44 -10.03
N PRO A 299 -27.83 -17.37 -10.08
CA PRO A 299 -26.53 -17.36 -9.41
C PRO A 299 -26.64 -17.57 -7.91
N ILE A 300 -25.63 -18.22 -7.34
CA ILE A 300 -25.53 -18.43 -5.89
C ILE A 300 -24.47 -17.48 -5.32
N ARG A 301 -24.83 -16.67 -4.32
CA ARG A 301 -23.88 -15.88 -3.52
C ARG A 301 -23.99 -16.23 -2.06
N LEU A 302 -22.89 -16.67 -1.47
CA LEU A 302 -22.78 -17.07 -0.07
C LEU A 302 -21.73 -16.23 0.65
N TYR A 303 -22.08 -15.69 1.81
CA TYR A 303 -21.18 -14.85 2.59
C TYR A 303 -21.38 -15.09 4.07
N ILE A 304 -20.33 -15.55 4.75
CA ILE A 304 -20.34 -15.75 6.21
C ILE A 304 -19.67 -14.56 6.88
N GLY A 305 -20.48 -13.78 7.60
CA GLY A 305 -20.01 -12.59 8.30
C GLY A 305 -19.09 -12.92 9.47
N TYR A 306 -18.20 -11.99 9.81
CA TYR A 306 -17.27 -12.17 10.93
C TYR A 306 -18.02 -12.41 12.25
N ARG A 307 -19.21 -11.80 12.41
CA ARG A 307 -20.06 -11.88 13.61
C ARG A 307 -21.10 -12.99 13.55
N SER A 308 -21.17 -13.76 12.46
CA SER A 308 -22.20 -14.78 12.26
C SER A 308 -21.99 -16.00 13.17
N ALA A 309 -20.76 -16.25 13.64
CA ALA A 309 -20.48 -17.17 14.73
C ALA A 309 -19.22 -16.74 15.50
N ALA A 310 -18.96 -17.35 16.66
CA ALA A 310 -17.90 -16.94 17.57
C ALA A 310 -16.52 -17.45 17.15
N THR A 311 -16.47 -18.66 16.59
CA THR A 311 -15.21 -19.33 16.21
C THR A 311 -15.04 -19.41 14.68
N LEU A 312 -13.84 -19.75 14.21
CA LEU A 312 -13.62 -20.01 12.79
C LEU A 312 -14.36 -21.28 12.36
N GLU A 313 -14.28 -22.33 13.17
CA GLU A 313 -14.84 -23.64 12.93
C GLU A 313 -16.35 -23.55 12.70
N GLU A 314 -17.08 -22.84 13.58
CA GLU A 314 -18.51 -22.60 13.43
C GLU A 314 -18.85 -21.80 12.14
N ARG A 315 -18.00 -20.84 11.76
CA ARG A 315 -18.21 -20.07 10.51
C ARG A 315 -17.98 -20.92 9.27
N VAL A 316 -17.00 -21.83 9.30
CA VAL A 316 -16.74 -22.77 8.20
C VAL A 316 -17.86 -23.79 8.10
N GLU A 317 -18.34 -24.32 9.23
CA GLU A 317 -19.51 -25.22 9.27
C GLU A 317 -20.74 -24.55 8.67
N MET A 318 -21.03 -23.30 9.07
CA MET A 318 -22.12 -22.51 8.49
C MET A 318 -21.93 -22.31 6.97
N ALA A 319 -20.70 -22.13 6.49
CA ALA A 319 -20.40 -22.03 5.06
C ALA A 319 -20.73 -23.33 4.32
N VAL A 320 -20.36 -24.49 4.89
CA VAL A 320 -20.68 -25.81 4.34
C VAL A 320 -22.19 -26.09 4.35
N GLU A 321 -22.89 -25.66 5.39
CA GLU A 321 -24.35 -25.76 5.44
C GLU A 321 -25.03 -24.93 4.35
N GLU A 322 -24.55 -23.71 4.11
CA GLU A 322 -25.04 -22.87 3.01
C GLU A 322 -24.72 -23.47 1.63
N ILE A 323 -23.54 -24.07 1.46
CA ILE A 323 -23.16 -24.82 0.24
C ILE A 323 -24.15 -25.95 -0.02
N ARG A 324 -24.50 -26.73 1.02
CA ARG A 324 -25.48 -27.82 0.91
C ARG A 324 -26.87 -27.30 0.60
N ARG A 325 -27.31 -26.28 1.33
CA ARG A 325 -28.66 -25.69 1.21
C ARG A 325 -28.93 -25.18 -0.20
N THR A 326 -27.93 -24.59 -0.84
CA THR A 326 -28.06 -23.98 -2.17
C THR A 326 -27.64 -24.89 -3.31
N SER A 327 -27.21 -26.13 -3.02
CA SER A 327 -26.62 -27.03 -4.02
C SER A 327 -25.44 -26.36 -4.77
N ALA A 328 -24.62 -25.57 -4.07
CA ALA A 328 -23.56 -24.78 -4.68
C ALA A 328 -22.52 -25.63 -5.45
N LEU A 329 -22.30 -26.88 -5.03
CA LEU A 329 -21.38 -27.80 -5.72
C LEU A 329 -21.95 -28.41 -7.01
N GLU A 330 -23.24 -28.23 -7.29
CA GLU A 330 -23.87 -28.67 -8.55
C GLU A 330 -23.65 -27.67 -9.68
N ARG A 331 -23.19 -26.44 -9.37
CA ARG A 331 -22.83 -25.44 -10.39
C ARG A 331 -21.61 -25.87 -11.18
N SER A 332 -21.49 -25.48 -12.45
CA SER A 332 -20.27 -25.75 -13.22
C SER A 332 -19.04 -25.00 -12.70
N LEU A 333 -19.25 -23.85 -12.06
CA LEU A 333 -18.19 -23.00 -11.48
C LEU A 333 -18.45 -22.68 -10.00
N LEU A 334 -17.42 -22.88 -9.17
CA LEU A 334 -17.36 -22.39 -7.79
C LEU A 334 -16.23 -21.37 -7.65
N VAL A 335 -16.57 -20.11 -7.41
CA VAL A 335 -15.63 -19.04 -7.08
C VAL A 335 -15.49 -18.95 -5.56
N VAL A 336 -14.30 -19.25 -5.04
CA VAL A 336 -13.98 -19.11 -3.63
C VAL A 336 -13.21 -17.81 -3.44
N ALA A 337 -13.89 -16.77 -2.99
CA ALA A 337 -13.31 -15.46 -2.78
C ALA A 337 -12.73 -15.32 -1.37
N SER A 338 -11.58 -14.66 -1.25
CA SER A 338 -11.09 -14.15 0.04
C SER A 338 -11.33 -12.65 0.10
N PRO A 339 -12.06 -12.14 1.10
CA PRO A 339 -12.41 -10.73 1.15
C PRO A 339 -11.21 -9.88 1.62
N ALA A 340 -11.20 -8.59 1.29
CA ALA A 340 -10.28 -7.64 1.92
C ALA A 340 -10.59 -7.50 3.44
N GLY A 341 -9.72 -6.83 4.20
CA GLY A 341 -9.88 -6.72 5.66
C GLY A 341 -11.21 -6.13 6.15
N THR A 342 -11.90 -5.36 5.30
CA THR A 342 -13.24 -4.80 5.55
C THR A 342 -14.37 -5.80 5.26
N GLY A 343 -14.08 -6.98 4.71
CA GLY A 343 -15.10 -7.89 4.16
C GLY A 343 -15.46 -7.62 2.71
N TYR A 344 -14.80 -6.68 2.05
CA TYR A 344 -15.07 -6.36 0.64
C TYR A 344 -14.67 -7.51 -0.29
N VAL A 345 -15.60 -7.91 -1.16
CA VAL A 345 -15.38 -8.75 -2.34
C VAL A 345 -15.78 -7.92 -3.54
N ASN A 346 -14.94 -7.86 -4.56
CA ASN A 346 -15.21 -7.03 -5.73
C ASN A 346 -16.42 -7.55 -6.51
N TYR A 347 -17.46 -6.71 -6.56
CA TYR A 347 -18.71 -7.03 -7.23
C TYR A 347 -18.52 -7.22 -8.74
N ILE A 348 -17.54 -6.54 -9.36
CA ILE A 348 -17.28 -6.66 -10.81
C ILE A 348 -16.80 -8.06 -11.13
N ALA A 349 -15.91 -8.62 -10.31
CA ALA A 349 -15.43 -9.99 -10.51
C ALA A 349 -16.57 -11.01 -10.34
N ALA A 350 -17.45 -10.79 -9.36
CA ALA A 350 -18.61 -11.65 -9.13
C ALA A 350 -19.62 -11.56 -10.29
N GLU A 351 -20.07 -10.35 -10.65
CA GLU A 351 -21.02 -10.12 -11.76
C GLU A 351 -20.47 -10.59 -13.11
N ALA A 352 -19.20 -10.32 -13.40
CA ALA A 352 -18.55 -10.80 -14.62
C ALA A 352 -18.63 -12.33 -14.70
N ALA A 353 -18.31 -13.04 -13.61
CA ALA A 353 -18.43 -14.49 -13.57
C ALA A 353 -19.89 -14.96 -13.70
N GLU A 354 -20.86 -14.25 -13.12
CA GLU A 354 -22.29 -14.55 -13.25
C GLU A 354 -22.80 -14.42 -14.68
N TYR A 355 -22.42 -13.36 -15.39
CA TYR A 355 -22.73 -13.20 -16.81
C TYR A 355 -22.08 -14.30 -17.65
N MET A 356 -20.76 -14.50 -17.50
CA MET A 356 -20.01 -15.44 -18.33
C MET A 356 -20.36 -16.91 -18.04
N ALA A 357 -20.78 -17.25 -16.82
CA ALA A 357 -21.31 -18.57 -16.50
C ALA A 357 -22.80 -18.73 -16.82
N ARG A 358 -23.46 -17.69 -17.34
CA ARG A 358 -24.92 -17.65 -17.59
C ARG A 358 -25.71 -18.01 -16.33
N GLY A 359 -25.21 -17.54 -15.18
CA GLY A 359 -25.74 -17.80 -13.85
C GLY A 359 -25.46 -19.19 -13.28
N ASP A 360 -24.83 -20.10 -14.03
CA ASP A 360 -24.36 -21.40 -13.53
C ASP A 360 -23.05 -21.27 -12.73
N VAL A 361 -23.09 -20.45 -11.69
CA VAL A 361 -21.95 -20.18 -10.79
C VAL A 361 -22.42 -20.06 -9.35
N ALA A 362 -21.57 -20.52 -8.43
CA ALA A 362 -21.64 -20.18 -7.02
C ALA A 362 -20.41 -19.37 -6.61
N CYS A 363 -20.61 -18.28 -5.86
CA CYS A 363 -19.54 -17.49 -5.28
C CYS A 363 -19.66 -17.51 -3.75
N ILE A 364 -18.59 -17.91 -3.06
CA ILE A 364 -18.57 -18.01 -1.60
C ILE A 364 -17.40 -17.25 -0.99
N SER A 365 -17.64 -16.61 0.15
CA SER A 365 -16.64 -15.90 0.94
C SER A 365 -16.89 -16.05 2.43
N ILE A 366 -15.82 -16.13 3.24
CA ILE A 366 -15.91 -16.02 4.69
C ILE A 366 -15.07 -14.84 5.19
N GLN A 367 -15.65 -14.03 6.06
CA GLN A 367 -15.02 -12.83 6.57
C GLN A 367 -14.13 -13.15 7.79
N TYR A 368 -12.88 -12.68 7.78
CA TYR A 368 -11.92 -12.86 8.88
C TYR A 368 -11.69 -11.62 9.75
N GLY A 369 -12.23 -10.46 9.35
CA GLY A 369 -12.05 -9.21 10.07
C GLY A 369 -12.95 -8.08 9.56
N MET A 370 -12.89 -6.93 10.23
CA MET A 370 -13.70 -5.74 9.93
C MET A 370 -12.86 -4.45 9.83
N ARG A 371 -11.55 -4.56 9.60
CA ARG A 371 -10.58 -3.45 9.68
C ARG A 371 -10.12 -3.00 8.29
N PRO A 372 -9.76 -1.72 8.11
CA PRO A 372 -9.17 -1.25 6.85
C PRO A 372 -7.92 -2.05 6.48
N SER A 373 -7.79 -2.35 5.18
CA SER A 373 -6.80 -3.29 4.63
C SER A 373 -5.35 -2.91 4.97
N LEU A 374 -5.01 -1.63 4.90
CA LEU A 374 -3.65 -1.12 5.18
C LEU A 374 -3.20 -1.28 6.64
N LEU A 375 -4.15 -1.48 7.58
CA LEU A 375 -3.88 -1.57 9.01
C LEU A 375 -4.12 -2.97 9.58
N SER A 376 -4.36 -3.96 8.72
CA SER A 376 -4.72 -5.32 9.10
C SER A 376 -3.57 -6.32 8.93
N ALA A 377 -2.31 -5.85 9.00
CA ALA A 377 -1.13 -6.72 8.90
C ALA A 377 -1.11 -7.80 10.00
N ASP A 378 -1.64 -7.50 11.20
CA ASP A 378 -1.84 -8.45 12.30
C ASP A 378 -2.92 -9.50 12.02
N ARG A 379 -3.75 -9.30 10.98
CA ARG A 379 -4.85 -10.17 10.59
C ARG A 379 -4.55 -11.03 9.37
N LEU A 380 -3.37 -10.91 8.77
CA LEU A 380 -2.94 -11.74 7.65
C LEU A 380 -2.94 -13.23 8.02
N THR A 381 -2.31 -13.59 9.14
CA THR A 381 -2.27 -14.98 9.61
C THR A 381 -3.68 -15.55 9.90
N PRO A 382 -4.57 -14.87 10.66
CA PRO A 382 -5.97 -15.29 10.75
C PRO A 382 -6.69 -15.38 9.40
N GLY A 383 -6.49 -14.42 8.49
CA GLY A 383 -7.15 -14.42 7.18
C GLY A 383 -6.75 -15.61 6.31
N GLY A 384 -5.46 -15.95 6.28
CA GLY A 384 -4.95 -17.16 5.61
C GLY A 384 -5.50 -18.44 6.22
N GLN A 385 -5.60 -18.52 7.55
CA GLN A 385 -6.20 -19.66 8.26
C GLN A 385 -7.68 -19.82 7.91
N HIS A 386 -8.44 -18.73 7.89
CA HIS A 386 -9.85 -18.74 7.50
C HIS A 386 -10.03 -19.28 6.07
N HIS A 387 -9.30 -18.70 5.11
CA HIS A 387 -9.44 -19.12 3.72
C HIS A 387 -8.98 -20.57 3.51
N ARG A 388 -7.90 -21.01 4.17
CA ARG A 388 -7.46 -22.41 4.16
C ARG A 388 -8.55 -23.35 4.70
N ALA A 389 -9.12 -23.06 5.85
CA ALA A 389 -10.15 -23.89 6.47
C ALA A 389 -11.41 -24.01 5.57
N LEU A 390 -11.80 -22.93 4.89
CA LEU A 390 -12.87 -22.96 3.90
C LEU A 390 -12.54 -23.88 2.72
N LEU A 391 -11.34 -23.75 2.15
CA LEU A 391 -10.90 -24.57 1.00
C LEU A 391 -10.84 -26.06 1.36
N GLU A 392 -10.32 -26.40 2.54
CA GLU A 392 -10.27 -27.76 3.05
C GLU A 392 -11.67 -28.34 3.28
N ALA A 393 -12.60 -27.54 3.84
CA ALA A 393 -13.99 -27.95 4.02
C ALA A 393 -14.73 -28.17 2.70
N ILE A 394 -14.50 -27.30 1.70
CA ILE A 394 -15.03 -27.48 0.34
C ILE A 394 -14.46 -28.75 -0.31
N ALA A 395 -13.15 -28.99 -0.18
CA ALA A 395 -12.51 -30.19 -0.71
C ALA A 395 -13.08 -31.47 -0.08
N ALA A 396 -13.31 -31.47 1.24
CA ALA A 396 -13.95 -32.57 1.96
C ALA A 396 -15.40 -32.79 1.50
N GLU A 397 -16.19 -31.72 1.35
CA GLU A 397 -17.57 -31.80 0.90
C GLU A 397 -17.68 -32.29 -0.56
N ARG A 398 -16.75 -31.89 -1.42
CA ARG A 398 -16.61 -32.39 -2.79
C ARG A 398 -16.25 -33.88 -2.84
N ALA A 399 -15.38 -34.34 -1.95
CA ALA A 399 -15.05 -35.76 -1.83
C ALA A 399 -16.26 -36.58 -1.37
N ARG A 400 -17.06 -36.05 -0.43
CA ARG A 400 -18.27 -36.69 0.11
C ARG A 400 -19.39 -36.80 -0.91
N THR A 401 -19.66 -35.74 -1.68
CA THR A 401 -20.78 -35.68 -2.64
C THR A 401 -20.45 -36.27 -4.00
N GLY A 402 -19.16 -36.40 -4.33
CA GLY A 402 -18.72 -36.78 -5.68
C GLY A 402 -18.86 -35.65 -6.71
N ALA A 403 -19.35 -34.47 -6.32
CA ALA A 403 -19.48 -33.31 -7.21
C ALA A 403 -18.11 -32.88 -7.77
N ARG A 404 -18.10 -32.31 -8.97
CA ARG A 404 -16.86 -31.88 -9.65
C ARG A 404 -17.02 -30.49 -10.29
N PRO A 405 -17.44 -29.45 -9.54
CA PRO A 405 -17.42 -28.09 -10.06
C PRO A 405 -15.98 -27.68 -10.35
N ARG A 406 -15.76 -26.81 -11.34
CA ARG A 406 -14.48 -26.15 -11.52
C ARG A 406 -14.32 -25.13 -10.39
N ILE A 407 -13.31 -25.28 -9.53
CA ILE A 407 -13.08 -24.36 -8.40
C ILE A 407 -12.02 -23.35 -8.78
N VAL A 408 -12.33 -22.05 -8.67
CA VAL A 408 -11.38 -20.96 -8.91
C VAL A 408 -11.32 -20.03 -7.72
N LEU A 409 -10.17 -19.40 -7.49
CA LEU A 409 -9.97 -18.45 -6.40
C LEU A 409 -10.02 -17.03 -6.89
N TYR A 410 -10.55 -16.15 -6.05
CA TYR A 410 -10.49 -14.72 -6.25
C TYR A 410 -9.97 -14.02 -5.00
N GLY A 411 -9.09 -13.04 -5.20
CA GLY A 411 -8.71 -12.11 -4.13
C GLY A 411 -8.20 -10.81 -4.70
N GLU A 412 -8.56 -9.70 -4.04
CA GLU A 412 -8.07 -8.36 -4.36
C GLU A 412 -7.40 -7.74 -3.13
N SER A 413 -6.26 -7.08 -3.33
CA SER A 413 -5.56 -6.36 -2.27
C SER A 413 -5.23 -7.31 -1.10
N LEU A 414 -5.68 -6.99 0.12
CA LEU A 414 -5.51 -7.87 1.27
C LEU A 414 -6.21 -9.23 1.09
N GLY A 415 -7.32 -9.30 0.34
CA GLY A 415 -7.98 -10.56 0.00
C GLY A 415 -7.10 -11.46 -0.88
N ALA A 416 -6.35 -10.87 -1.82
CA ALA A 416 -5.34 -11.61 -2.59
C ALA A 416 -4.28 -12.19 -1.66
N HIS A 417 -3.76 -11.37 -0.74
CA HIS A 417 -2.77 -11.81 0.25
C HIS A 417 -3.30 -12.96 1.12
N THR A 418 -4.48 -12.82 1.73
CA THR A 418 -5.03 -13.85 2.60
C THR A 418 -5.42 -15.12 1.84
N SER A 419 -5.83 -15.01 0.58
CA SER A 419 -6.03 -16.19 -0.27
C SER A 419 -4.71 -16.93 -0.53
N GLN A 420 -3.65 -16.19 -0.85
CA GLN A 420 -2.31 -16.74 -1.08
C GLN A 420 -1.72 -17.38 0.19
N ASP A 421 -1.94 -16.79 1.36
CA ASP A 421 -1.46 -17.32 2.64
C ASP A 421 -2.09 -18.67 3.00
N ALA A 422 -3.23 -19.03 2.40
CA ALA A 422 -3.79 -20.38 2.49
C ALA A 422 -2.88 -21.45 1.87
N PHE A 423 -1.88 -21.07 1.09
CA PHE A 423 -0.90 -21.95 0.45
C PHE A 423 0.53 -21.74 0.96
N LEU A 424 0.74 -20.87 1.96
CA LEU A 424 2.05 -20.56 2.50
C LEU A 424 2.86 -21.84 2.80
N HIS A 425 4.09 -21.90 2.28
CA HIS A 425 5.01 -23.04 2.36
C HIS A 425 4.61 -24.33 1.62
N ARG A 426 3.53 -24.35 0.82
CA ARG A 426 3.07 -25.54 0.08
C ARG A 426 3.21 -25.42 -1.46
N GLY A 427 3.85 -24.35 -1.93
CA GLY A 427 4.10 -24.11 -3.34
C GLY A 427 2.81 -24.01 -4.16
N THR A 428 2.88 -24.37 -5.44
CA THR A 428 1.72 -24.43 -6.34
C THR A 428 1.05 -25.80 -6.33
N ALA A 429 1.75 -26.86 -5.93
CA ALA A 429 1.22 -28.24 -5.88
C ALA A 429 -0.04 -28.36 -4.98
N ALA A 430 -0.15 -27.53 -3.94
CA ALA A 430 -1.33 -27.49 -3.08
C ALA A 430 -2.63 -27.12 -3.81
N PHE A 431 -2.56 -26.47 -4.99
CA PHE A 431 -3.75 -26.24 -5.82
C PHE A 431 -4.31 -27.57 -6.31
N ASP A 432 -3.47 -28.52 -6.71
CA ASP A 432 -3.91 -29.83 -7.20
C ASP A 432 -4.46 -30.69 -6.06
N GLU A 433 -3.80 -30.66 -4.90
CA GLU A 433 -4.25 -31.36 -3.68
C GLU A 433 -5.67 -30.92 -3.26
N LEU A 434 -5.97 -29.63 -3.37
CA LEU A 434 -7.29 -29.07 -3.05
C LEU A 434 -8.26 -29.08 -4.25
N GLY A 435 -7.82 -29.50 -5.44
CA GLY A 435 -8.63 -29.53 -6.67
C GLY A 435 -9.07 -28.14 -7.14
N ILE A 436 -8.15 -27.18 -7.07
CA ILE A 436 -8.34 -25.78 -7.48
C ILE A 436 -7.83 -25.62 -8.90
N ALA A 437 -8.71 -25.23 -9.81
CA ALA A 437 -8.41 -25.12 -11.23
C ALA A 437 -7.53 -23.88 -11.54
N GLY A 438 -7.77 -22.76 -10.85
CA GLY A 438 -7.01 -21.53 -11.07
C GLY A 438 -7.31 -20.44 -10.04
N ALA A 439 -6.64 -19.30 -10.18
CA ALA A 439 -6.80 -18.14 -9.31
C ALA A 439 -6.58 -16.82 -10.07
N LEU A 440 -7.36 -15.81 -9.69
CA LEU A 440 -7.14 -14.43 -10.09
C LEU A 440 -6.82 -13.59 -8.84
N TYR A 441 -5.58 -13.11 -8.77
CA TYR A 441 -5.07 -12.27 -7.70
C TYR A 441 -4.82 -10.86 -8.22
N VAL A 442 -5.49 -9.88 -7.62
CA VAL A 442 -5.51 -8.51 -8.11
C VAL A 442 -4.87 -7.58 -7.08
N GLY A 443 -3.90 -6.76 -7.50
CA GLY A 443 -3.26 -5.76 -6.66
C GLY A 443 -2.64 -6.33 -5.38
N THR A 444 -1.93 -7.45 -5.49
CA THR A 444 -1.42 -8.15 -4.31
C THR A 444 -0.39 -7.26 -3.59
N PRO A 445 -0.57 -6.93 -2.30
CA PRO A 445 0.36 -6.13 -1.54
C PRO A 445 1.80 -6.62 -1.69
N TYR A 446 2.76 -5.68 -1.70
CA TYR A 446 4.16 -5.95 -2.01
C TYR A 446 4.70 -7.20 -1.29
N ARG A 447 4.44 -7.31 0.02
CA ARG A 447 4.97 -8.37 0.89
C ARG A 447 4.02 -9.55 1.14
N SER A 448 3.30 -10.03 0.13
CA SER A 448 2.67 -11.36 0.28
C SER A 448 3.74 -12.44 0.33
N GLU A 449 3.77 -13.21 1.42
CA GLU A 449 4.83 -14.18 1.66
C GLU A 449 4.79 -15.34 0.66
N TRP A 450 3.60 -15.90 0.37
CA TRP A 450 3.49 -16.98 -0.61
C TRP A 450 3.87 -16.52 -2.02
N LYS A 451 3.46 -15.30 -2.43
CA LYS A 451 3.90 -14.70 -3.69
C LYS A 451 5.42 -14.62 -3.74
N GLU A 452 6.07 -14.12 -2.69
CA GLU A 452 7.52 -14.01 -2.65
C GLU A 452 8.21 -15.38 -2.72
N GLN A 453 7.67 -16.41 -2.06
CA GLN A 453 8.15 -17.79 -2.15
C GLN A 453 8.08 -18.32 -3.58
N VAL A 454 6.95 -18.21 -4.26
CA VAL A 454 6.80 -18.78 -5.62
C VAL A 454 7.58 -18.00 -6.67
N PHE A 455 7.69 -16.67 -6.55
CA PHE A 455 8.43 -15.86 -7.52
C PHE A 455 9.95 -15.93 -7.34
N ARG A 456 10.46 -15.89 -6.09
CA ARG A 456 11.90 -15.76 -5.83
C ARG A 456 12.60 -17.08 -5.50
N GLU A 457 11.94 -17.99 -4.80
CA GLU A 457 12.60 -19.23 -4.36
C GLU A 457 12.59 -20.27 -5.48
N GLN A 458 13.66 -21.06 -5.56
CA GLN A 458 13.72 -22.25 -6.41
C GLN A 458 13.27 -23.44 -5.57
N ARG A 459 12.02 -23.87 -5.75
CA ARG A 459 11.43 -24.96 -4.98
C ARG A 459 10.82 -26.01 -5.90
N PRO A 460 10.91 -27.31 -5.54
CA PRO A 460 10.38 -28.40 -6.37
C PRO A 460 8.85 -28.46 -6.38
N ASP A 461 8.18 -27.87 -5.38
CA ASP A 461 6.72 -27.81 -5.26
C ASP A 461 6.11 -26.59 -5.99
N VAL A 462 6.91 -25.86 -6.78
CA VAL A 462 6.50 -24.68 -7.55
C VAL A 462 6.67 -24.93 -9.04
N ASP A 463 5.55 -24.99 -9.75
CA ASP A 463 5.51 -24.96 -11.21
C ASP A 463 5.39 -23.51 -11.70
N ARG A 464 6.46 -23.00 -12.31
CA ARG A 464 6.52 -21.63 -12.84
C ARG A 464 5.77 -21.45 -14.16
N ALA A 465 5.34 -22.54 -14.82
CA ALA A 465 4.61 -22.47 -16.08
C ALA A 465 3.12 -22.14 -15.88
N ILE A 466 2.59 -22.31 -14.65
CA ILE A 466 1.16 -22.13 -14.37
C ILE A 466 0.80 -20.76 -13.80
N PHE A 467 1.77 -19.88 -13.58
CA PHE A 467 1.50 -18.54 -13.05
C PHE A 467 2.29 -17.44 -13.74
N ALA A 468 1.69 -16.26 -13.87
CA ALA A 468 2.32 -15.08 -14.45
C ALA A 468 1.73 -13.79 -13.87
N ARG A 469 2.52 -12.72 -13.98
CA ARG A 469 2.11 -11.36 -13.57
C ARG A 469 1.93 -10.47 -14.78
N PHE A 470 0.86 -9.69 -14.77
CA PHE A 470 0.39 -8.84 -15.85
C PHE A 470 0.15 -7.43 -15.31
N ASP A 471 0.45 -6.43 -16.12
CA ASP A 471 0.01 -5.05 -15.93
C ASP A 471 -1.43 -4.89 -16.42
N SER A 472 -1.75 -5.47 -17.57
CA SER A 472 -3.09 -5.34 -18.19
C SER A 472 -3.51 -6.60 -18.95
N ILE A 473 -4.77 -6.61 -19.42
CA ILE A 473 -5.25 -7.70 -20.30
C ILE A 473 -4.44 -7.78 -21.62
N ALA A 474 -3.86 -6.67 -22.07
CA ALA A 474 -3.05 -6.66 -23.29
C ALA A 474 -1.84 -7.60 -23.17
N ASP A 475 -1.25 -7.71 -21.97
CA ASP A 475 -0.12 -8.60 -21.73
C ASP A 475 -0.52 -10.07 -21.88
N VAL A 476 -1.70 -10.45 -21.36
CA VAL A 476 -2.25 -11.80 -21.50
C VAL A 476 -2.51 -12.13 -22.97
N ARG A 477 -3.06 -11.17 -23.73
CA ARG A 477 -3.33 -11.30 -25.17
C ARG A 477 -2.04 -11.37 -26.01
N ALA A 478 -0.94 -10.82 -25.51
CA ALA A 478 0.37 -10.88 -26.17
C ALA A 478 1.14 -12.19 -25.90
N LEU A 479 0.72 -13.00 -24.92
CA LEU A 479 1.32 -14.31 -24.68
C LEU A 479 1.13 -15.28 -25.85
N ASP A 480 2.13 -16.13 -26.07
CA ASP A 480 2.01 -17.32 -26.90
C ASP A 480 0.79 -18.18 -26.47
N PRO A 481 -0.02 -18.70 -27.42
CA PRO A 481 -1.20 -19.50 -27.08
C PRO A 481 -0.90 -20.69 -26.17
N GLY A 482 0.17 -21.45 -26.42
CA GLY A 482 0.53 -22.60 -25.61
C GLY A 482 0.99 -22.21 -24.21
N ALA A 483 1.67 -21.07 -24.06
CA ALA A 483 1.98 -20.50 -22.74
C ALA A 483 0.69 -20.07 -22.01
N ARG A 484 -0.24 -19.43 -22.71
CA ARG A 484 -1.52 -18.99 -22.16
C ARG A 484 -2.38 -20.14 -21.65
N GLU A 485 -2.45 -21.25 -22.39
CA GLU A 485 -3.22 -22.44 -22.02
C GLU A 485 -2.71 -23.14 -20.76
N ARG A 486 -1.42 -23.03 -20.45
CA ARG A 486 -0.83 -23.61 -19.23
C ARG A 486 -1.10 -22.76 -17.98
N LEU A 487 -1.42 -21.48 -18.14
CA LEU A 487 -1.63 -20.58 -17.02
C LEU A 487 -2.91 -20.93 -16.25
N ARG A 488 -2.77 -20.97 -14.93
CA ARG A 488 -3.85 -21.20 -13.96
C ARG A 488 -3.96 -20.05 -12.97
N ILE A 489 -2.86 -19.36 -12.66
CA ILE A 489 -2.79 -18.34 -11.61
C ILE A 489 -2.35 -17.01 -12.23
N PHE A 490 -3.24 -16.03 -12.19
CA PHE A 490 -3.06 -14.72 -12.80
C PHE A 490 -2.84 -13.68 -11.70
N PHE A 491 -1.72 -12.95 -11.76
CA PHE A 491 -1.48 -11.77 -10.93
C PHE A 491 -1.68 -10.52 -11.78
N LEU A 492 -2.76 -9.77 -11.55
CA LEU A 492 -2.98 -8.46 -12.16
C LEU A 492 -2.45 -7.39 -11.19
N ASP A 493 -1.29 -6.82 -11.50
CA ASP A 493 -0.58 -5.85 -10.66
C ASP A 493 -0.11 -4.66 -11.52
N HIS A 494 -0.88 -3.57 -11.56
CA HIS A 494 -0.48 -2.40 -12.34
C HIS A 494 0.93 -1.93 -11.94
N HIS A 495 1.73 -1.55 -12.91
CA HIS A 495 3.10 -1.07 -12.71
C HIS A 495 3.14 0.14 -11.78
N ASN A 496 2.13 1.01 -11.88
CA ASN A 496 1.95 2.18 -11.04
C ASN A 496 1.08 1.95 -9.78
N ASP A 497 0.70 0.71 -9.43
CA ASP A 497 -0.06 0.46 -8.18
C ASP A 497 0.85 0.59 -6.95
N PRO A 498 0.72 1.65 -6.13
CA PRO A 498 1.53 1.80 -4.93
C PRO A 498 1.31 0.70 -3.89
N VAL A 499 0.15 0.04 -3.84
CA VAL A 499 -0.12 -1.07 -2.90
C VAL A 499 0.81 -2.27 -3.18
N THR A 500 1.06 -2.57 -4.45
CA THR A 500 1.94 -3.67 -4.87
C THR A 500 3.43 -3.33 -4.77
N ARG A 501 3.76 -2.06 -4.50
CA ARG A 501 5.13 -1.51 -4.51
C ARG A 501 5.59 -1.01 -3.14
N PHE A 502 4.66 -0.71 -2.23
CA PHE A 502 4.97 -0.13 -0.93
C PHE A 502 5.55 -1.17 0.04
N GLY A 503 6.72 -0.86 0.58
CA GLY A 503 7.34 -1.62 1.67
C GLY A 503 8.21 -0.72 2.53
N ILE A 504 8.42 -1.09 3.80
CA ILE A 504 9.30 -0.32 4.72
C ILE A 504 10.75 -0.28 4.25
N ASP A 505 11.14 -1.22 3.39
CA ASP A 505 12.43 -1.27 2.72
C ASP A 505 12.69 -0.04 1.83
N LEU A 506 11.66 0.61 1.28
CA LEU A 506 11.81 1.85 0.50
C LEU A 506 12.53 2.97 1.27
N ALA A 507 12.47 2.95 2.61
CA ALA A 507 13.18 3.90 3.45
C ALA A 507 14.72 3.77 3.34
N ALA A 508 15.20 2.59 3.00
CA ALA A 508 16.60 2.19 3.09
C ALA A 508 17.14 1.48 1.83
N GLN A 509 16.29 1.06 0.90
CA GLN A 509 16.63 0.26 -0.27
C GLN A 509 15.97 0.83 -1.51
N ARG A 510 16.77 0.95 -2.58
CA ARG A 510 16.26 1.34 -3.89
C ARG A 510 15.42 0.18 -4.44
N PRO A 511 14.16 0.40 -4.80
CA PRO A 511 13.34 -0.67 -5.34
C PRO A 511 13.69 -0.96 -6.81
N ALA A 512 13.43 -2.19 -7.24
CA ALA A 512 13.68 -2.64 -8.62
C ALA A 512 12.89 -1.80 -9.66
N TRP A 513 11.66 -1.39 -9.34
CA TRP A 513 10.82 -0.58 -10.23
C TRP A 513 11.35 0.86 -10.44
N LEU A 514 12.27 1.35 -9.60
CA LEU A 514 13.04 2.58 -9.84
C LEU A 514 14.41 2.28 -10.45
N GLY A 515 14.53 1.22 -11.25
CA GLY A 515 15.73 0.82 -11.99
C GLY A 515 16.27 1.88 -12.96
N THR A 516 17.00 1.48 -14.01
CA THR A 516 17.42 2.45 -15.04
C THR A 516 16.19 3.01 -15.75
N VAL A 517 16.26 4.23 -16.27
CA VAL A 517 15.10 4.88 -16.92
C VAL A 517 14.59 4.06 -18.10
N ALA A 518 15.51 3.44 -18.87
CA ALA A 518 15.17 2.62 -20.02
C ALA A 518 14.44 1.31 -19.68
N GLU A 519 14.57 0.82 -18.45
CA GLU A 519 13.92 -0.42 -17.97
C GLU A 519 12.60 -0.15 -17.24
N ARG A 520 12.21 1.13 -17.05
CA ARG A 520 10.99 1.47 -16.32
C ARG A 520 9.75 1.19 -17.17
N PRO A 521 8.69 0.60 -16.60
CA PRO A 521 7.43 0.48 -17.30
C PRO A 521 6.82 1.85 -17.63
N PRO A 522 5.97 1.95 -18.68
CA PRO A 522 5.45 3.23 -19.17
C PRO A 522 4.69 4.07 -18.13
N THR A 523 3.97 3.44 -17.20
CA THR A 523 3.19 4.13 -16.17
C THR A 523 4.03 4.53 -14.94
N VAL A 524 5.30 4.14 -14.87
CA VAL A 524 6.22 4.52 -13.79
C VAL A 524 7.01 5.75 -14.23
N SER A 525 6.95 6.80 -13.42
CA SER A 525 7.66 8.06 -13.72
C SER A 525 9.15 7.83 -14.01
N THR A 526 9.61 8.30 -15.16
CA THR A 526 11.02 8.33 -15.60
C THR A 526 11.84 9.38 -14.85
N THR A 527 11.18 10.40 -14.31
CA THR A 527 11.83 11.55 -13.64
C THR A 527 12.04 11.32 -12.14
N GLN A 528 11.24 10.42 -11.54
CA GLN A 528 11.36 10.03 -10.14
C GLN A 528 12.73 9.40 -9.86
N ARG A 529 13.35 9.79 -8.75
CA ARG A 529 14.52 9.12 -8.22
C ARG A 529 14.22 8.54 -6.85
N TRP A 530 14.87 7.41 -6.58
CA TRP A 530 14.88 6.87 -5.24
C TRP A 530 15.76 7.76 -4.36
N THR A 531 15.16 8.27 -3.29
CA THR A 531 15.83 9.03 -2.24
C THR A 531 15.45 8.42 -0.90
N PRO A 532 16.44 8.04 -0.06
CA PRO A 532 16.18 7.47 1.26
C PRO A 532 15.20 8.30 2.07
N LEU A 533 14.28 7.63 2.78
CA LEU A 533 13.17 8.21 3.55
C LEU A 533 12.12 8.99 2.72
N VAL A 534 12.53 9.71 1.68
CA VAL A 534 11.65 10.50 0.82
C VAL A 534 10.72 9.60 0.02
N THR A 535 11.27 8.64 -0.73
CA THR A 535 10.48 7.74 -1.58
C THR A 535 9.51 6.89 -0.74
N PHE A 536 9.90 6.51 0.48
CA PHE A 536 9.01 5.86 1.44
C PHE A 536 7.74 6.68 1.70
N TRP A 537 7.88 7.97 2.03
CA TRP A 537 6.73 8.83 2.28
C TRP A 537 5.91 9.11 1.03
N GLN A 538 6.57 9.29 -0.13
CA GLN A 538 5.87 9.46 -1.41
C GLN A 538 4.99 8.26 -1.72
N THR A 539 5.55 7.05 -1.72
CA THR A 539 4.81 5.82 -2.03
C THR A 539 3.74 5.51 -0.98
N LEU A 540 3.95 5.83 0.30
CA LEU A 540 2.92 5.68 1.33
C LEU A 540 1.71 6.59 1.05
N ILE A 541 1.96 7.85 0.69
CA ILE A 541 0.89 8.79 0.35
C ILE A 541 0.22 8.41 -0.97
N ASP A 542 0.97 7.89 -1.94
CA ASP A 542 0.38 7.34 -3.17
C ASP A 542 -0.56 6.17 -2.86
N THR A 543 -0.20 5.31 -1.90
CA THR A 543 -1.05 4.19 -1.45
C THR A 543 -2.40 4.69 -0.94
N LYS A 544 -2.40 5.79 -0.18
CA LYS A 544 -3.63 6.47 0.27
C LYS A 544 -4.42 7.03 -0.91
N ASN A 545 -3.75 7.62 -1.90
CA ASN A 545 -4.40 8.24 -3.06
C ASN A 545 -4.99 7.19 -4.03
N ALA A 546 -4.33 6.04 -4.18
CA ALA A 546 -4.77 4.95 -5.04
C ALA A 546 -6.07 4.29 -4.56
N ALA A 547 -6.47 4.48 -3.31
CA ALA A 547 -7.74 4.02 -2.78
C ALA A 547 -8.94 4.91 -3.18
N THR A 548 -8.73 5.98 -3.95
CA THR A 548 -9.81 6.88 -4.39
C THR A 548 -10.35 6.41 -5.73
N VAL A 549 -11.56 5.86 -5.73
CA VAL A 549 -12.31 5.47 -6.93
C VAL A 549 -13.37 6.52 -7.28
N ILE A 550 -13.50 6.82 -8.56
CA ILE A 550 -14.58 7.66 -9.10
C ILE A 550 -15.60 6.70 -9.74
N PRO A 551 -16.88 6.71 -9.30
CA PRO A 551 -17.91 5.87 -9.90
C PRO A 551 -18.08 6.13 -11.40
N GLY A 552 -18.23 5.06 -12.20
CA GLY A 552 -18.43 5.11 -13.65
C GLY A 552 -17.18 5.39 -14.48
N ARG A 553 -16.04 5.70 -13.84
CA ARG A 553 -14.77 5.97 -14.52
C ARG A 553 -13.77 4.86 -14.24
N PHE A 554 -13.48 4.06 -15.26
CA PHE A 554 -12.62 2.88 -15.19
C PHE A 554 -11.28 3.23 -15.86
N ASP A 555 -10.31 3.74 -15.10
CA ASP A 555 -9.07 4.33 -15.64
C ASP A 555 -7.87 3.35 -15.74
N ALA A 556 -8.02 2.08 -15.33
CA ALA A 556 -6.95 1.07 -15.33
C ALA A 556 -5.64 1.57 -14.69
N THR A 557 -5.73 2.20 -13.51
CA THR A 557 -4.59 2.95 -12.95
C THR A 557 -4.50 2.79 -11.44
N GLY A 558 -3.28 2.65 -10.94
CA GLY A 558 -3.04 2.49 -9.52
C GLY A 558 -3.73 1.23 -9.00
N HIS A 559 -4.49 1.38 -7.90
CA HIS A 559 -5.22 0.27 -7.29
C HIS A 559 -6.67 0.13 -7.81
N ASP A 560 -6.99 0.76 -8.94
CA ASP A 560 -8.28 0.63 -9.61
C ASP A 560 -8.19 -0.32 -10.82
N TYR A 561 -8.64 -1.55 -10.60
CA TYR A 561 -8.58 -2.64 -11.57
C TYR A 561 -9.87 -2.85 -12.37
N ARG A 562 -10.91 -2.04 -12.13
CA ARG A 562 -12.26 -2.26 -12.68
C ARG A 562 -12.27 -2.36 -14.21
N ALA A 563 -11.38 -1.63 -14.88
CA ALA A 563 -11.22 -1.60 -16.34
C ALA A 563 -10.81 -2.94 -16.94
N ASP A 564 -9.84 -3.64 -16.34
CA ASP A 564 -9.30 -4.90 -16.85
C ASP A 564 -10.02 -6.12 -16.28
N LEU A 565 -10.78 -5.95 -15.20
CA LEU A 565 -11.19 -7.06 -14.35
C LEU A 565 -12.11 -8.06 -15.04
N ALA A 566 -13.05 -7.60 -15.87
CA ALA A 566 -13.98 -8.51 -16.57
C ALA A 566 -13.26 -9.43 -17.56
N GLU A 567 -12.38 -8.87 -18.40
CA GLU A 567 -11.57 -9.67 -19.32
C GLU A 567 -10.53 -10.53 -18.60
N MET A 568 -9.99 -10.07 -17.47
CA MET A 568 -9.12 -10.90 -16.63
C MET A 568 -9.88 -12.07 -16.01
N VAL A 569 -11.13 -11.89 -15.59
CA VAL A 569 -12.02 -12.99 -15.17
C VAL A 569 -12.25 -13.97 -16.32
N ARG A 570 -12.52 -13.46 -17.53
CA ARG A 570 -12.67 -14.29 -18.73
C ARG A 570 -11.45 -15.16 -18.98
N ALA A 571 -10.26 -14.57 -18.95
CA ALA A 571 -9.01 -15.26 -19.18
C ALA A 571 -8.68 -16.25 -18.06
N ALA A 572 -8.68 -15.80 -16.81
CA ALA A 572 -8.26 -16.61 -15.66
C ALA A 572 -9.22 -17.76 -15.37
N TYR A 573 -10.52 -17.59 -15.64
CA TYR A 573 -11.51 -18.65 -15.43
C TYR A 573 -11.79 -19.43 -16.72
N GLY A 574 -11.14 -19.13 -17.85
CA GLY A 574 -11.28 -19.92 -19.08
C GLY A 574 -12.69 -19.86 -19.68
N PHE A 575 -13.29 -18.68 -19.75
CA PHE A 575 -14.55 -18.41 -20.46
C PHE A 575 -14.30 -18.13 -21.95
N GLY A 576 -13.77 -19.13 -22.65
CA GLY A 576 -13.43 -19.04 -24.08
C GLY A 576 -14.64 -19.01 -25.01
N ASP A 577 -15.82 -19.39 -24.50
CA ASP A 577 -17.10 -19.43 -25.21
C ASP A 577 -17.87 -18.11 -25.18
N VAL A 578 -17.36 -17.08 -24.50
CA VAL A 578 -17.94 -15.73 -24.50
C VAL A 578 -17.44 -14.97 -25.72
N SER A 579 -18.37 -14.48 -26.56
CA SER A 579 -18.03 -13.76 -27.78
C SER A 579 -17.50 -12.33 -27.49
N PRO A 580 -16.80 -11.69 -28.44
CA PRO A 580 -16.42 -10.28 -28.31
C PRO A 580 -17.62 -9.34 -28.07
N GLU A 581 -18.76 -9.60 -28.71
CA GLU A 581 -19.99 -8.83 -28.56
C GLU A 581 -20.59 -9.00 -27.16
N GLN A 582 -20.64 -10.23 -26.65
CA GLN A 582 -21.06 -10.51 -25.28
C GLN A 582 -20.13 -9.83 -24.27
N MET A 583 -18.81 -9.87 -24.50
CA MET A 583 -17.88 -9.15 -23.64
C MET A 583 -18.11 -7.64 -23.61
N ALA A 584 -18.33 -7.02 -24.78
CA ALA A 584 -18.63 -5.61 -24.85
C ALA A 584 -19.93 -5.26 -24.09
N ALA A 585 -20.97 -6.10 -24.21
CA ALA A 585 -22.22 -5.94 -23.47
C ALA A 585 -22.04 -6.08 -21.96
N ILE A 586 -21.24 -7.06 -21.51
CA ILE A 586 -20.88 -7.26 -20.10
C ILE A 586 -20.17 -6.01 -19.56
N GLU A 587 -19.13 -5.52 -20.23
CA GLU A 587 -18.39 -4.35 -19.74
C GLU A 587 -19.25 -3.09 -19.65
N GLU A 588 -20.09 -2.84 -20.67
CA GLU A 588 -21.03 -1.73 -20.67
C GLU A 588 -22.03 -1.84 -19.52
N ARG A 589 -22.57 -3.03 -19.27
CA ARG A 589 -23.49 -3.29 -18.16
C ARG A 589 -22.81 -3.10 -16.80
N LEU A 590 -21.56 -3.53 -16.64
CA LEU A 590 -20.80 -3.37 -15.40
C LEU A 590 -20.58 -1.89 -15.05
N ARG A 591 -20.24 -1.05 -16.04
CA ARG A 591 -20.12 0.41 -15.85
C ARG A 591 -21.44 1.03 -15.41
N ARG A 592 -22.55 0.62 -16.03
CA ARG A 592 -23.89 1.08 -15.66
C ARG A 592 -24.31 0.62 -14.26
N SER A 593 -24.01 -0.62 -13.89
CA SER A 593 -24.29 -1.16 -12.55
C SER A 593 -23.57 -0.37 -11.46
N GLU A 594 -22.33 0.10 -11.72
CA GLU A 594 -21.63 0.95 -10.76
C GLU A 594 -22.29 2.32 -10.59
N MET A 595 -22.76 2.95 -11.67
CA MET A 595 -23.51 4.20 -11.58
C MET A 595 -24.81 4.03 -10.79
N GLU A 596 -25.59 2.99 -11.10
CA GLU A 596 -26.84 2.66 -10.38
C GLU A 596 -26.57 2.46 -8.88
N ARG A 597 -25.44 1.84 -8.51
CA ARG A 597 -25.05 1.68 -7.10
C ARG A 597 -24.70 3.00 -6.44
N ALA A 598 -23.92 3.84 -7.10
CA ALA A 598 -23.56 5.15 -6.58
C ALA A 598 -24.82 6.01 -6.33
N GLU A 599 -25.78 5.95 -7.25
CA GLU A 599 -27.09 6.62 -7.11
C GLU A 599 -27.88 6.07 -5.92
N LYS A 600 -28.04 4.74 -5.82
CA LYS A 600 -28.70 4.09 -4.67
C LYS A 600 -28.09 4.50 -3.33
N LEU A 601 -26.76 4.57 -3.25
CA LEU A 601 -26.02 4.95 -2.05
C LEU A 601 -26.10 6.44 -1.74
N SER A 602 -26.44 7.29 -2.72
CA SER A 602 -26.61 8.73 -2.52
C SER A 602 -28.04 9.13 -2.13
N ALA A 603 -29.01 8.25 -2.40
CA ALA A 603 -30.43 8.49 -2.19
C ALA A 603 -30.93 8.17 -0.77
N GLY A 604 -30.15 7.42 0.02
CA GLY A 604 -30.36 7.16 1.45
C GLY A 604 -29.17 7.62 2.27
#